data_AF-A0A2G9TA85-F1
#
_entry.id   AF-A0A2G9TA85-F1
#
_cell.length_a   1.000
_cell.length_b   1.000
_cell.length_c   1.000
_cell.angle_alpha   90.00
_cell.angle_beta   90.00
_cell.angle_gamma   90.00
#
_symmetry.space_group_name_H-M   'P 1'
#
loop_
_entity.id
_entity.type
_entity.pdbx_description
1 polymer ?
#
loop_
_entity_poly.entity_id
_entity_poly.type
_entity_poly.pdbx_seq_one_letter_code
_entity_poly.pdbx_strand_id
1 'polypeptide(L)'
;MKHAQHLFEDGDGLPPAKSAKIDNSEVRRIIPIISDEVRGQTIPLAEFYTIQFLDKQKISPFLKKVPLVCEGFDHLKRVDKTGRVLLQPATNPLSEKNLMVLQQLEVGKTQIQMMSVPASRPLTTRQFDWAKEYWPTSFHPDK
;
A
#
# COMPACT_ATOMS: atom_id res chain seq x y z
N MET A 1 -48.63 75.09 -4.82
CA MET A 1 -47.21 75.24 -4.42
C MET A 1 -47.01 74.61 -3.05
N LYS A 2 -46.51 73.38 -2.99
CA LYS A 2 -45.59 72.88 -1.94
C LYS A 2 -44.74 71.77 -2.58
N HIS A 3 -43.45 71.86 -2.30
CA HIS A 3 -42.34 71.19 -2.97
C HIS A 3 -42.20 69.70 -2.60
N ALA A 4 -41.53 68.97 -3.51
CA ALA A 4 -40.65 67.80 -3.38
C ALA A 4 -40.31 67.35 -1.93
N GLN A 5 -40.15 66.05 -1.66
CA GLN A 5 -38.93 65.32 -2.00
C GLN A 5 -39.13 63.80 -2.02
N HIS A 6 -38.52 63.21 -3.05
CA HIS A 6 -38.26 61.80 -3.27
C HIS A 6 -37.09 61.38 -2.37
N LEU A 7 -37.25 60.34 -1.54
CA LEU A 7 -36.11 59.57 -1.02
C LEU A 7 -36.22 58.16 -1.60
N PHE A 8 -35.30 57.82 -2.47
CA PHE A 8 -35.00 56.43 -2.81
C PHE A 8 -34.05 55.91 -1.72
N GLU A 9 -34.49 54.91 -0.97
CA GLU A 9 -33.57 54.08 -0.19
C GLU A 9 -33.12 52.93 -1.10
N ASP A 10 -31.93 53.06 -1.67
CA ASP A 10 -31.22 51.97 -2.32
C ASP A 10 -30.78 50.98 -1.24
N GLY A 11 -31.62 49.99 -0.99
CA GLY A 11 -31.28 48.83 -0.17
C GLY A 11 -30.32 47.93 -0.92
N ASP A 12 -29.02 48.09 -0.68
CA ASP A 12 -27.95 47.16 -1.07
C ASP A 12 -28.09 45.83 -0.30
N GLY A 13 -29.16 45.09 -0.56
CA GLY A 13 -29.36 43.74 -0.09
C GLY A 13 -28.74 42.76 -1.08
N LEU A 14 -27.47 42.38 -0.88
CA LEU A 14 -26.91 41.22 -1.56
C LEU A 14 -27.87 40.02 -1.40
N PRO A 15 -28.26 39.32 -2.49
CA PRO A 15 -29.17 38.20 -2.38
C PRO A 15 -28.54 37.14 -1.47
N PRO A 16 -29.30 36.57 -0.52
CA PRO A 16 -28.78 35.54 0.36
C PRO A 16 -28.22 34.39 -0.49
N ALA A 17 -26.99 33.97 -0.17
CA ALA A 17 -26.36 32.85 -0.82
C ALA A 17 -27.30 31.64 -0.79
N LYS A 18 -27.44 30.94 -1.93
CA LYS A 18 -28.27 29.74 -2.03
C LYS A 18 -27.71 28.67 -1.09
N SER A 19 -28.21 28.62 0.13
CA SER A 19 -27.97 27.54 1.07
C SER A 19 -29.11 26.54 0.98
N ALA A 20 -28.78 25.25 0.92
CA ALA A 20 -29.78 24.21 1.10
C ALA A 20 -30.41 24.39 2.49
N LYS A 21 -31.73 24.34 2.60
CA LYS A 21 -32.41 24.29 3.90
C LYS A 21 -32.03 22.98 4.58
N ILE A 22 -31.09 23.06 5.51
CA ILE A 22 -30.67 21.92 6.32
C ILE A 22 -31.66 21.83 7.48
N ASP A 23 -32.54 20.82 7.44
CA ASP A 23 -33.33 20.42 8.60
C ASP A 23 -32.40 19.82 9.66
N ASN A 24 -32.31 20.51 10.81
CA ASN A 24 -31.49 20.11 11.96
C ASN A 24 -32.18 19.08 12.87
N SER A 25 -33.43 18.69 12.60
CA SER A 25 -34.17 17.70 13.38
C SER A 25 -33.78 16.24 13.08
N GLU A 26 -33.12 16.00 11.94
CA GLU A 26 -32.65 14.68 11.53
C GLU A 26 -31.18 14.46 11.91
N VAL A 27 -30.89 13.35 12.59
CA VAL A 27 -29.51 12.91 12.86
C VAL A 27 -28.87 12.46 11.54
N ARG A 28 -27.93 13.24 11.03
CA ARG A 28 -27.18 12.92 9.81
C ARG A 28 -25.91 12.16 10.14
N ARG A 29 -25.67 11.08 9.40
CA ARG A 29 -24.40 10.33 9.46
C ARG A 29 -23.52 10.72 8.28
N ILE A 30 -22.30 11.17 8.57
CA ILE A 30 -21.27 11.35 7.55
C ILE A 30 -20.76 9.96 7.16
N ILE A 31 -20.96 9.59 5.89
CA ILE A 31 -20.45 8.35 5.32
C ILE A 31 -19.28 8.72 4.40
N PRO A 32 -18.06 8.27 4.70
CA PRO A 32 -16.92 8.47 3.82
C PRO A 32 -17.17 7.82 2.45
N ILE A 33 -16.83 8.53 1.38
CA ILE A 33 -16.87 8.00 0.00
C ILE A 33 -15.66 7.08 -0.26
N ILE A 34 -14.60 7.25 0.54
CA ILE A 34 -13.36 6.48 0.44
C ILE A 34 -13.54 5.13 1.14
N SER A 35 -13.09 4.05 0.48
CA SER A 35 -13.15 2.70 1.03
C SER A 35 -12.35 2.55 2.33
N ASP A 36 -12.74 1.60 3.16
CA ASP A 36 -12.02 1.33 4.41
C ASP A 36 -10.59 0.84 4.18
N GLU A 37 -10.32 0.22 3.02
CA GLU A 37 -8.98 -0.19 2.59
C GLU A 37 -8.00 0.98 2.51
N VAL A 38 -8.44 2.15 2.04
CA VAL A 38 -7.59 3.36 1.96
C VAL A 38 -7.48 4.05 3.33
N ARG A 39 -8.52 3.93 4.16
CA ARG A 39 -8.57 4.53 5.50
C ARG A 39 -7.69 3.79 6.51
N GLY A 40 -7.44 2.51 6.27
CA GLY A 40 -6.59 1.67 7.11
C GLY A 40 -5.14 2.16 7.19
N GLN A 41 -4.49 1.92 8.33
CA GLN A 41 -3.05 2.18 8.51
C GLN A 41 -2.20 0.96 8.18
N THR A 42 -2.80 -0.23 8.19
CA THR A 42 -2.14 -1.51 7.98
C THR A 42 -2.71 -2.22 6.76
N ILE A 43 -2.01 -3.24 6.30
CA ILE A 43 -2.35 -4.03 5.12
C ILE A 43 -2.29 -5.51 5.52
N PRO A 44 -3.08 -6.42 4.91
CA PRO A 44 -2.92 -7.85 5.16
C PRO A 44 -1.47 -8.33 4.92
N LEU A 45 -1.06 -9.34 5.67
CA LEU A 45 0.25 -9.99 5.51
C LEU A 45 0.09 -11.37 4.88
N ALA A 46 1.10 -11.78 4.12
CA ALA A 46 1.24 -13.12 3.58
C ALA A 46 2.58 -13.72 4.04
N GLU A 47 2.62 -15.04 4.22
CA GLU A 47 3.86 -15.74 4.55
C GLU A 47 4.63 -16.09 3.28
N PHE A 48 5.94 -15.87 3.32
CA PHE A 48 6.86 -16.17 2.22
C PHE A 48 8.07 -16.93 2.72
N TYR A 49 8.53 -17.89 1.91
CA TYR A 49 9.89 -18.38 2.01
C TYR A 49 10.86 -17.34 1.49
N THR A 50 11.86 -17.04 2.29
CA THR A 50 12.96 -16.14 2.01
C THR A 50 14.29 -16.86 2.21
N ILE A 51 15.32 -16.40 1.52
CA ILE A 51 16.67 -16.94 1.65
C ILE A 51 17.59 -15.83 2.10
N GLN A 52 18.27 -16.03 3.23
CA GLN A 52 19.37 -15.16 3.65
C GLN A 52 20.66 -15.56 2.93
N PHE A 53 21.19 -14.65 2.10
CA PHE A 53 22.52 -14.79 1.56
C PHE A 53 23.53 -14.09 2.46
N LEU A 54 24.52 -14.85 2.97
CA LEU A 54 25.66 -14.27 3.67
C LEU A 54 26.64 -13.62 2.67
N ASP A 55 26.86 -14.32 1.55
CA ASP A 55 27.59 -13.78 0.41
C ASP A 55 26.62 -13.15 -0.61
N LYS A 56 26.60 -11.82 -0.66
CA LYS A 56 25.73 -11.05 -1.57
C LYS A 56 26.06 -11.29 -3.05
N GLN A 57 27.24 -11.79 -3.40
CA GLN A 57 27.59 -12.10 -4.79
C GLN A 57 26.76 -13.25 -5.34
N LYS A 58 26.28 -14.17 -4.48
CA LYS A 58 25.41 -15.30 -4.86
C LYS A 58 23.97 -14.89 -5.17
N ILE A 59 23.54 -13.68 -4.79
CA ILE A 59 22.17 -13.19 -5.04
C ILE A 59 21.92 -13.08 -6.54
N SER A 60 22.80 -12.42 -7.31
CA SER A 60 22.59 -12.22 -8.76
C SER A 60 22.48 -13.54 -9.54
N PRO A 61 23.38 -14.52 -9.37
CA PRO A 61 23.23 -15.87 -9.94
C PRO A 61 21.91 -16.54 -9.53
N PHE A 62 21.51 -16.43 -8.27
CA PHE A 62 20.25 -16.97 -7.78
C PHE A 62 19.03 -16.36 -8.51
N LEU A 63 18.99 -15.02 -8.62
CA LEU A 63 17.88 -14.30 -9.26
C LEU A 63 17.73 -14.66 -10.75
N LYS A 64 18.81 -15.05 -11.43
CA LYS A 64 18.78 -15.52 -12.83
C LYS A 64 18.18 -16.93 -12.96
N LYS A 65 18.45 -17.82 -12.00
CA LYS A 65 17.97 -19.21 -12.02
C LYS A 65 16.53 -19.35 -11.54
N VAL A 66 16.14 -18.50 -10.60
CA VAL A 66 14.77 -18.44 -10.09
C VAL A 66 14.19 -17.12 -10.55
N PRO A 67 13.34 -17.03 -11.57
CA PRO A 67 12.54 -15.83 -11.79
C PRO A 67 11.45 -15.75 -10.70
N LEU A 68 11.21 -14.57 -10.13
CA LEU A 68 10.06 -14.39 -9.25
C LEU A 68 8.82 -14.24 -10.13
N VAL A 69 8.01 -15.28 -10.16
CA VAL A 69 6.68 -15.24 -10.80
C VAL A 69 5.69 -15.47 -9.67
N CYS A 70 5.30 -14.39 -9.00
CA CYS A 70 4.27 -14.39 -7.98
C CYS A 70 3.26 -13.32 -8.36
N GLU A 71 2.21 -13.72 -9.07
CA GLU A 71 1.10 -12.84 -9.41
C GLU A 71 0.56 -12.20 -8.12
N GLY A 72 0.27 -10.90 -8.17
CA GLY A 72 -0.21 -10.12 -7.02
C GLY A 72 0.86 -9.64 -6.04
N PHE A 73 2.15 -9.93 -6.26
CA PHE A 73 3.26 -9.49 -5.40
C PHE A 73 4.31 -8.64 -6.12
N ASP A 74 3.93 -8.01 -7.24
CA ASP A 74 4.79 -7.12 -8.04
C ASP A 74 5.21 -5.84 -7.28
N HIS A 75 4.44 -5.46 -6.26
CA HIS A 75 4.75 -4.35 -5.36
C HIS A 75 5.87 -4.66 -4.36
N LEU A 76 6.29 -5.92 -4.22
CA LEU A 76 7.38 -6.28 -3.31
C LEU A 76 8.72 -6.20 -4.04
N LYS A 77 9.72 -5.57 -3.40
CA LYS A 77 11.09 -5.68 -3.89
C LYS A 77 11.57 -7.11 -3.68
N ARG A 78 12.28 -7.67 -4.63
CA ARG A 78 12.72 -9.05 -4.55
C ARG A 78 13.84 -9.31 -3.53
N VAL A 79 14.67 -8.30 -3.29
CA VAL A 79 15.81 -8.36 -2.37
C VAL A 79 15.67 -7.24 -1.37
N ASP A 80 15.90 -7.54 -0.09
CA ASP A 80 15.89 -6.54 0.96
C ASP A 80 17.29 -5.93 1.22
N LYS A 81 17.36 -4.97 2.14
CA LYS A 81 18.63 -4.30 2.50
C LYS A 81 19.64 -5.22 3.20
N THR A 82 19.18 -6.31 3.82
CA THR A 82 20.04 -7.26 4.57
C THR A 82 20.52 -8.42 3.70
N GLY A 83 20.11 -8.49 2.43
CA GLY A 83 20.48 -9.55 1.51
C GLY A 83 19.58 -10.79 1.58
N ARG A 84 18.36 -10.64 2.12
CA ARG A 84 17.31 -11.65 2.03
C ARG A 84 16.61 -11.53 0.68
N VAL A 85 16.25 -12.67 0.11
CA VAL A 85 15.61 -12.75 -1.20
C VAL A 85 14.29 -13.49 -1.10
N LEU A 86 13.23 -12.93 -1.69
CA LEU A 86 11.94 -13.62 -1.84
C LEU A 86 12.08 -14.80 -2.79
N LEU A 87 11.64 -15.97 -2.34
CA LEU A 87 11.66 -17.20 -3.12
C LEU A 87 10.26 -17.58 -3.60
N GLN A 88 9.32 -17.79 -2.69
CA GLN A 88 7.97 -18.26 -3.02
C GLN A 88 7.00 -17.99 -1.84
N PRO A 89 5.68 -17.83 -2.08
CA PRO A 89 4.67 -17.83 -1.04
C PRO A 89 4.68 -19.14 -0.25
N ALA A 90 4.50 -19.07 1.07
CA ALA A 90 4.46 -20.23 1.96
C ALA A 90 3.08 -20.91 2.00
N THR A 91 2.20 -20.63 1.03
CA THR A 91 0.91 -21.31 0.89
C THR A 91 1.07 -22.79 0.55
N ASN A 92 2.18 -23.15 -0.11
CA ASN A 92 2.56 -24.51 -0.47
C ASN A 92 4.03 -24.76 -0.07
N PRO A 93 4.42 -26.03 0.17
CA PRO A 93 5.83 -26.40 0.34
C PRO A 93 6.71 -25.95 -0.82
N LEU A 94 8.02 -25.82 -0.58
CA LEU A 94 8.99 -25.46 -1.62
C LEU A 94 8.90 -26.40 -2.83
N SER A 95 8.72 -25.82 -4.02
CA SER A 95 8.70 -26.61 -5.24
C SER A 95 10.02 -27.35 -5.46
N GLU A 96 9.96 -28.52 -6.10
CA GLU A 96 11.16 -29.31 -6.43
C GLU A 96 12.18 -28.49 -7.23
N LYS A 97 11.72 -27.68 -8.18
CA LYS A 97 12.59 -26.76 -8.96
C LYS A 97 13.35 -25.81 -8.04
N ASN A 98 12.68 -25.21 -7.05
CA ASN A 98 13.33 -24.33 -6.09
C ASN A 98 14.33 -25.09 -5.23
N LEU A 99 13.97 -26.28 -4.72
CA LEU A 99 14.87 -27.13 -3.94
C LEU A 99 16.14 -27.51 -4.73
N MET A 100 16.02 -27.87 -6.01
CA MET A 100 17.15 -28.17 -6.88
C MET A 100 18.08 -26.97 -7.07
N VAL A 101 17.52 -25.77 -7.29
CA VAL A 101 18.33 -24.54 -7.44
C VAL A 101 19.05 -24.20 -6.14
N LEU A 102 18.38 -24.35 -4.99
CA LEU A 102 18.98 -24.13 -3.68
C LEU A 102 20.16 -25.09 -3.44
N GLN A 103 20.01 -26.37 -3.79
CA GLN A 103 21.08 -27.36 -3.69
C GLN A 103 22.27 -27.01 -4.59
N GLN A 104 22.03 -26.60 -5.84
CA GLN A 104 23.09 -26.19 -6.77
C GLN A 104 23.88 -24.95 -6.32
N LEU A 105 23.26 -24.08 -5.54
CA LEU A 105 23.88 -22.85 -5.03
C LEU A 105 24.43 -23.03 -3.61
N GLU A 106 24.40 -24.26 -3.10
CA GLU A 106 24.86 -24.64 -1.76
C GLU A 106 24.16 -23.82 -0.67
N VAL A 107 22.88 -23.50 -0.88
CA VAL A 107 22.07 -22.80 0.12
C VAL A 107 21.60 -23.81 1.16
N GLY A 108 22.09 -23.67 2.39
CA GLY A 108 21.71 -24.54 3.50
C GLY A 108 20.27 -24.30 3.97
N LYS A 109 19.64 -25.30 4.59
CA LYS A 109 18.30 -25.18 5.18
C LYS A 109 18.21 -24.06 6.22
N THR A 110 19.29 -23.78 6.95
CA THR A 110 19.39 -22.71 7.95
C THR A 110 19.29 -21.30 7.36
N GLN A 111 19.53 -21.16 6.05
CA GLN A 111 19.39 -19.89 5.34
C GLN A 111 17.96 -19.63 4.87
N ILE A 112 17.11 -20.66 4.87
CA ILE A 112 15.70 -20.54 4.45
C ILE A 112 14.88 -20.13 5.67
N GLN A 113 14.14 -19.05 5.54
CA GLN A 113 13.33 -18.47 6.61
C GLN A 113 11.93 -18.19 6.09
N MET A 114 10.93 -18.38 6.93
CA MET A 114 9.58 -17.93 6.66
C MET A 114 9.39 -16.52 7.24
N MET A 115 8.90 -15.60 6.42
CA MET A 115 8.73 -14.19 6.79
C MET A 115 7.35 -13.70 6.39
N SER A 116 6.76 -12.82 7.20
CA SER A 116 5.54 -12.10 6.84
C SER A 116 5.88 -10.90 5.96
N VAL A 117 5.19 -10.76 4.83
CA VAL A 117 5.35 -9.65 3.88
C VAL A 117 3.98 -9.02 3.56
N PRO A 118 3.92 -7.75 3.12
CA PRO A 118 2.67 -7.11 2.72
C PRO A 118 1.99 -7.85 1.56
N ALA A 119 0.77 -8.33 1.78
CA ALA A 119 0.01 -9.12 0.81
C ALA A 119 -0.55 -8.29 -0.35
N SER A 120 -0.66 -6.97 -0.18
CA SER A 120 -1.08 -6.06 -1.24
C SER A 120 -0.27 -4.78 -1.23
N ARG A 121 -0.39 -4.03 -2.32
CA ARG A 121 0.29 -2.75 -2.50
C ARG A 121 -0.25 -1.72 -1.49
N PRO A 122 0.63 -1.00 -0.76
CA PRO A 122 0.21 0.16 0.03
C PRO A 122 -0.46 1.22 -0.83
N LEU A 123 -1.60 1.72 -0.39
CA LEU A 123 -2.37 2.78 -1.07
C LEU A 123 -2.07 4.17 -0.51
N THR A 124 -1.55 4.25 0.71
CA THR A 124 -1.22 5.52 1.38
C THR A 124 0.19 5.51 1.94
N THR A 125 0.76 6.69 2.18
CA THR A 125 2.07 6.82 2.83
C THR A 125 2.10 6.14 4.20
N ARG A 126 1.00 6.22 4.97
CA ARG A 126 0.89 5.55 6.27
C ARG A 126 1.00 4.04 6.15
N GLN A 127 0.28 3.48 5.18
CA GLN A 127 0.36 2.05 4.88
C GLN A 127 1.76 1.66 4.39
N PHE A 128 2.41 2.50 3.58
CA PHE A 128 3.77 2.25 3.13
C PHE A 128 4.77 2.26 4.29
N ASP A 129 4.65 3.23 5.19
CA ASP A 129 5.50 3.35 6.37
C ASP A 129 5.33 2.17 7.33
N TRP A 130 4.13 1.62 7.43
CA TRP A 130 3.90 0.38 8.18
C TRP A 130 4.44 -0.84 7.43
N ALA A 131 4.19 -0.96 6.12
CA ALA A 131 4.54 -2.11 5.30
C ALA A 131 6.05 -2.33 5.18
N LYS A 132 6.85 -1.25 5.12
CA LYS A 132 8.31 -1.33 4.96
C LYS A 132 9.02 -1.98 6.16
N GLU A 133 8.37 -2.05 7.32
CA GLU A 133 8.88 -2.74 8.51
C GLU A 133 8.84 -4.28 8.34
N TYR A 134 7.94 -4.77 7.49
CA TYR A 134 7.81 -6.20 7.16
C TYR A 134 8.67 -6.58 5.96
N TRP A 135 8.50 -5.85 4.86
CA TRP A 135 9.29 -6.07 3.65
C TRP A 135 9.35 -4.82 2.78
N PRO A 136 10.46 -4.56 2.06
CA PRO A 136 10.53 -3.40 1.18
C PRO A 136 9.53 -3.51 0.03
N THR A 137 8.72 -2.46 -0.13
CA THR A 137 7.72 -2.35 -1.20
C THR A 137 8.07 -1.22 -2.17
N SER A 138 7.57 -1.29 -3.40
CA SER A 138 7.52 -0.18 -4.34
C SER A 138 6.23 0.60 -4.10
N PHE A 139 6.37 1.78 -3.51
CA PHE A 139 5.30 2.76 -3.39
C PHE A 139 5.68 4.01 -4.16
N HIS A 140 4.75 4.49 -4.98
CA HIS A 140 4.90 5.72 -5.75
C HIS A 140 3.69 6.60 -5.40
N PRO A 141 3.85 7.64 -4.56
CA PRO A 141 2.74 8.44 -4.06
C PRO A 141 1.97 9.18 -5.17
N ASP A 142 2.58 9.32 -6.36
CA ASP A 142 2.05 10.05 -7.50
C ASP A 142 1.49 9.14 -8.62
N LYS A 143 1.25 7.85 -8.33
CA LYS A 143 0.65 6.88 -9.27
C LYS A 143 -0.58 6.20 -8.70
#